data_AF-A0A2W6ZKC9-F1
#
_entry.id   AF-A0A2W6ZKC9-F1
#
_cell.length_a   1.000
_cell.length_b   1.000
_cell.length_c   1.000
_cell.angle_alpha   90.00
_cell.angle_beta   90.00
_cell.angle_gamma   90.00
#
_symmetry.space_group_name_H-M   'P 1'
#
loop_
_entity.id
_entity.type
_entity.pdbx_description
1 polymer ?
#
loop_
_entity_poly.entity_id
_entity_poly.type
_entity_poly.pdbx_seq_one_letter_code
_entity_poly.pdbx_strand_id
1 'polypeptide(L)'
;MNPGRPLSRHPRNQPLGALLLVLVLLSAPRAWAQGAATVPVATPAAATATPPPPAAQPTGLVTIESDSQKADNATGIITAIGNVRILYPDRRLVATSRQAQYFTKEGRIVLTGDVDVIQEGGNLLRAERVVYLVDSERVLAEPGSGQQVFSRLRLQQNNASPGTAAPR
;
A
#
# COMPACT_ATOMS: atom_id res chain seq x y z
N MET A 1 11.44 -44.65 -32.67
CA MET A 1 11.77 -43.21 -32.76
C MET A 1 11.27 -42.49 -31.50
N ASN A 2 12.17 -41.71 -30.95
CA ASN A 2 12.18 -40.91 -29.71
C ASN A 2 10.88 -40.13 -29.33
N PRO A 3 10.39 -40.23 -28.07
CA PRO A 3 9.38 -39.33 -27.51
C PRO A 3 10.01 -38.05 -26.93
N GLY A 4 9.61 -36.89 -27.45
CA GLY A 4 10.04 -35.57 -26.95
C GLY A 4 9.55 -35.31 -25.51
N ARG A 5 10.52 -35.21 -24.60
CA ARG A 5 10.40 -35.04 -23.14
C ARG A 5 9.89 -33.65 -22.67
N PRO A 6 9.44 -33.54 -21.40
CA PRO A 6 8.70 -32.40 -20.82
C PRO A 6 9.54 -31.34 -20.07
N LEU A 7 8.87 -30.23 -19.73
CA LEU A 7 9.05 -29.26 -18.61
C LEU A 7 10.45 -29.11 -17.98
N SER A 8 10.99 -27.89 -18.01
CA SER A 8 12.09 -27.49 -17.13
C SER A 8 11.83 -26.13 -16.46
N ARG A 9 11.49 -26.21 -15.18
CA ARG A 9 11.59 -25.12 -14.20
C ARG A 9 13.02 -25.05 -13.63
N HIS A 10 13.50 -23.81 -13.46
CA HIS A 10 14.55 -23.33 -12.52
C HIS A 10 16.02 -23.67 -12.82
N PRO A 11 16.96 -22.71 -12.61
CA PRO A 11 17.53 -22.37 -11.29
C PRO A 11 17.59 -20.84 -11.01
N ARG A 12 17.33 -20.34 -9.80
CA ARG A 12 18.15 -20.31 -8.55
C ARG A 12 19.34 -19.32 -8.64
N ASN A 13 19.07 -18.06 -8.28
CA ASN A 13 20.10 -17.04 -7.99
C ASN A 13 20.69 -17.25 -6.59
N GLN A 14 22.00 -17.49 -6.53
CA GLN A 14 22.89 -17.13 -5.42
C GLN A 14 24.00 -16.23 -6.00
N PRO A 15 24.60 -15.33 -5.21
CA PRO A 15 25.93 -15.64 -4.65
C PRO A 15 26.11 -15.10 -3.21
N LEU A 16 26.64 -15.93 -2.29
CA LEU A 16 28.03 -15.96 -1.78
C LEU A 16 28.44 -14.84 -0.81
N GLY A 17 28.73 -15.29 0.42
CA GLY A 17 29.63 -14.72 1.42
C GLY A 17 29.61 -15.67 2.62
N ALA A 18 30.53 -16.64 2.76
CA ALA A 18 31.87 -16.50 3.35
C ALA A 18 31.79 -15.69 4.66
N LEU A 19 32.25 -16.10 5.83
CA LEU A 19 33.32 -16.97 6.33
C LEU A 19 33.11 -16.87 7.87
N LEU A 20 33.30 -17.83 8.76
CA LEU A 20 34.58 -18.29 9.28
C LEU A 20 34.28 -19.28 10.42
N LEU A 21 34.98 -20.40 10.37
CA LEU A 21 35.07 -21.41 11.41
C LEU A 21 35.90 -20.86 12.59
N VAL A 22 35.46 -21.05 13.84
CA VAL A 22 36.40 -21.21 14.96
C VAL A 22 35.96 -22.41 15.80
N LEU A 23 36.78 -23.45 15.67
CA LEU A 23 36.80 -24.66 16.47
C LEU A 23 37.58 -24.35 17.76
N VAL A 24 36.99 -24.55 18.93
CA VAL A 24 37.76 -24.63 20.19
C VAL A 24 37.51 -26.00 20.80
N LEU A 25 38.61 -26.75 20.90
CA LEU A 25 38.71 -28.07 21.51
C LEU A 25 38.78 -27.96 23.04
N LEU A 26 38.11 -28.93 23.69
CA LEU A 26 38.64 -29.76 24.77
C LEU A 26 38.95 -29.13 26.14
N SER A 27 38.14 -29.48 27.15
CA SER A 27 38.61 -30.18 28.37
C SER A 27 37.47 -30.29 29.40
N ALA A 28 37.10 -31.51 29.78
CA ALA A 28 36.18 -31.76 30.87
C ALA A 28 36.96 -32.10 32.16
N PRO A 29 36.66 -31.47 33.30
CA PRO A 29 36.95 -32.04 34.60
C PRO A 29 35.68 -32.70 35.16
N ARG A 30 35.79 -34.01 35.39
CA ARG A 30 34.80 -34.82 36.09
C ARG A 30 35.01 -34.61 37.60
N ALA A 31 34.10 -33.90 38.26
CA ALA A 31 34.09 -33.76 39.72
C ALA A 31 32.76 -34.31 40.27
N TRP A 32 32.86 -35.35 41.09
CA TRP A 32 31.76 -35.85 41.91
C TRP A 32 31.75 -35.04 43.21
N ALA A 33 30.68 -34.29 43.51
CA ALA A 33 30.31 -34.00 44.91
C ALA A 33 28.93 -33.31 45.04
N GLN A 34 28.02 -34.05 45.66
CA GLN A 34 27.17 -33.65 46.80
C GLN A 34 26.04 -32.63 46.56
N GLY A 35 24.84 -33.03 46.99
CA GLY A 35 23.58 -32.34 46.73
C GLY A 35 23.31 -31.11 47.60
N ALA A 36 22.49 -30.23 47.05
CA ALA A 36 21.60 -29.32 47.76
C ALA A 36 20.40 -29.03 46.84
N ALA A 37 19.20 -29.44 47.24
CA ALA A 37 17.97 -29.11 46.54
C ALA A 37 17.70 -27.61 46.69
N THR A 38 17.77 -26.87 45.58
CA THR A 38 17.32 -25.48 45.49
C THR A 38 16.03 -25.46 44.67
N VAL A 39 14.92 -25.08 45.30
CA VAL A 39 13.67 -24.78 44.61
C VAL A 39 13.81 -23.41 43.93
N PRO A 40 13.67 -23.30 42.59
CA PRO A 40 13.72 -21.99 41.94
C PRO A 40 12.42 -21.25 42.21
N VAL A 41 12.51 -20.07 42.84
CA VAL A 41 11.43 -19.10 42.87
C VAL A 41 11.20 -18.62 41.42
N ALA A 42 9.99 -18.82 40.88
CA ALA A 42 9.66 -18.37 39.56
C ALA A 42 9.50 -16.84 39.56
N THR A 43 10.44 -16.14 38.95
CA THR A 43 10.38 -14.70 38.71
C THR A 43 9.25 -14.39 37.73
N PRO A 44 8.32 -13.45 38.02
CA PRO A 44 7.29 -13.08 37.06
C PRO A 44 7.96 -12.38 35.87
N ALA A 45 7.85 -13.00 34.70
CA ALA A 45 8.31 -12.42 33.45
C ALA A 45 7.51 -11.15 33.17
N ALA A 46 8.19 -10.01 33.16
CA ALA A 46 7.64 -8.75 32.70
C ALA A 46 7.15 -8.91 31.26
N ALA A 47 5.85 -8.74 31.05
CA ALA A 47 5.27 -8.69 29.71
C ALA A 47 5.87 -7.48 28.97
N THR A 48 6.79 -7.74 28.05
CA THR A 48 7.23 -6.77 27.04
C THR A 48 6.02 -6.40 26.20
N ALA A 49 5.41 -5.24 26.49
CA ALA A 49 4.45 -4.62 25.59
C ALA A 49 5.15 -4.34 24.26
N THR A 50 4.69 -5.00 23.21
CA THR A 50 5.20 -4.79 21.85
C THR A 50 4.91 -3.33 21.45
N PRO A 51 5.89 -2.56 20.97
CA PRO A 51 5.61 -1.23 20.46
C PRO A 51 4.61 -1.33 19.30
N PRO A 52 3.63 -0.41 19.20
CA PRO A 52 2.71 -0.39 18.08
C PRO A 52 3.50 -0.25 16.77
N PRO A 53 3.10 -0.95 15.69
CA PRO A 53 3.78 -0.85 14.41
C PRO A 53 3.81 0.62 13.93
N PRO A 54 4.89 1.04 13.27
CA PRO A 54 4.99 2.40 12.75
C PRO A 54 3.81 2.69 11.82
N ALA A 55 3.11 3.81 12.07
CA ALA A 55 2.05 4.28 11.20
C ALA A 55 2.61 4.45 9.78
N ALA A 56 1.97 3.83 8.79
CA ALA A 56 2.35 3.97 7.39
C ALA A 56 2.32 5.45 7.01
N GLN A 57 3.47 6.02 6.67
CA GLN A 57 3.56 7.38 6.18
C GLN A 57 2.96 7.44 4.78
N PRO A 58 2.13 8.45 4.46
CA PRO A 58 1.57 8.58 3.12
C PRO A 58 2.72 8.70 2.14
N THR A 59 2.81 7.74 1.21
CA THR A 59 3.93 7.70 0.27
C THR A 59 3.70 8.68 -0.90
N GLY A 60 2.47 9.20 -1.04
CA GLY A 60 2.08 10.08 -2.15
C GLY A 60 2.07 9.35 -3.49
N LEU A 61 2.13 8.01 -3.46
CA LEU A 61 2.21 7.20 -4.66
C LEU A 61 0.81 7.00 -5.24
N VAL A 62 0.71 7.26 -6.53
CA VAL A 62 -0.47 6.98 -7.34
C VAL A 62 -0.08 5.93 -8.38
N THR A 63 -0.85 4.85 -8.44
CA THR A 63 -0.66 3.77 -9.43
C THR A 63 -1.70 3.91 -10.53
N ILE A 64 -1.29 3.78 -11.79
CA ILE A 64 -2.18 3.80 -12.96
C ILE A 64 -2.02 2.50 -13.73
N GLU A 65 -3.08 1.71 -13.81
CA GLU A 65 -3.18 0.49 -14.61
C GLU A 65 -4.03 0.78 -15.85
N SER A 66 -3.67 0.22 -17.02
CA SER A 66 -4.45 0.35 -18.26
C SER A 66 -3.94 -0.61 -19.34
N ASP A 67 -4.70 -0.77 -20.42
CA ASP A 67 -4.31 -1.63 -21.56
C ASP A 67 -3.10 -1.08 -22.32
N SER A 68 -3.04 0.24 -22.51
CA SER A 68 -1.93 0.91 -23.18
C SER A 68 -1.56 2.21 -22.48
N GLN A 69 -0.27 2.45 -22.30
CA GLN A 69 0.28 3.67 -21.70
C GLN A 69 1.34 4.27 -22.61
N LYS A 70 1.26 5.58 -22.82
CA LYS A 70 2.27 6.37 -23.52
C LYS A 70 2.74 7.50 -22.61
N ALA A 71 4.03 7.55 -22.31
CA ALA A 71 4.66 8.64 -21.58
C ALA A 71 5.48 9.48 -22.55
N ASP A 72 5.19 10.78 -22.61
CA ASP A 72 5.92 11.75 -23.40
C ASP A 72 6.65 12.72 -22.46
N ASN A 73 7.96 12.53 -22.31
CA ASN A 73 8.78 13.32 -21.38
C ASN A 73 9.00 14.76 -21.87
N ALA A 74 8.90 15.02 -23.19
CA ALA A 74 9.09 16.36 -23.74
C ALA A 74 7.91 17.27 -23.35
N THR A 75 6.69 16.76 -23.54
CA THR A 75 5.47 17.44 -23.15
C THR A 75 5.19 17.33 -21.65
N GLY A 76 5.63 16.26 -20.99
CA GLY A 76 5.31 15.96 -19.59
C GLY A 76 3.90 15.37 -19.44
N ILE A 77 3.41 14.68 -20.46
CA ILE A 77 2.07 14.09 -20.51
C ILE A 77 2.18 12.57 -20.54
N ILE A 78 1.47 11.92 -19.64
CA ILE A 78 1.30 10.47 -19.62
C ILE A 78 -0.15 10.16 -19.97
N THR A 79 -0.36 9.42 -21.05
CA THR A 79 -1.69 9.02 -21.55
C THR A 79 -1.89 7.53 -21.31
N ALA A 80 -2.96 7.17 -20.60
CA ALA A 80 -3.40 5.81 -20.33
C ALA A 80 -4.74 5.57 -21.03
N ILE A 81 -4.89 4.47 -21.76
CA ILE A 81 -6.07 4.14 -22.56
C ILE A 81 -6.46 2.68 -22.32
N GLY A 82 -7.76 2.46 -22.16
CA GLY A 82 -8.36 1.13 -22.01
C GLY A 82 -8.25 0.62 -20.58
N ASN A 83 -9.39 0.19 -20.01
CA ASN A 83 -9.52 -0.35 -18.66
C ASN A 83 -8.72 0.43 -17.61
N VAL A 84 -8.77 1.77 -17.67
CA VAL A 84 -7.91 2.61 -16.83
C VAL A 84 -8.38 2.51 -15.39
N ARG A 85 -7.45 2.18 -14.49
CA ARG A 85 -7.67 2.13 -13.04
C ARG A 85 -6.56 2.89 -12.32
N ILE A 86 -6.97 3.89 -11.55
CA ILE A 86 -6.09 4.70 -10.72
C ILE A 86 -6.29 4.29 -9.27
N LEU A 87 -5.21 3.94 -8.60
CA LEU A 87 -5.19 3.54 -7.19
C LEU A 87 -4.40 4.55 -6.38
N TYR A 88 -5.04 5.11 -5.36
CA TYR A 88 -4.39 5.97 -4.38
C TYR A 88 -4.57 5.39 -2.96
N PRO A 89 -3.62 4.56 -2.49
CA PRO A 89 -3.76 3.83 -1.24
C PRO A 89 -3.85 4.74 -0.01
N ASP A 90 -3.10 5.84 0.02
CA ASP A 90 -3.10 6.78 1.15
C ASP A 90 -4.48 7.39 1.40
N ARG A 91 -5.29 7.51 0.34
CA ARG A 91 -6.66 8.04 0.38
C ARG A 91 -7.73 6.97 0.30
N ARG A 92 -7.32 5.70 0.20
CA ARG A 92 -8.20 4.55 -0.02
C ARG A 92 -9.19 4.83 -1.16
N LEU A 93 -8.65 5.42 -2.24
CA LEU A 93 -9.41 5.88 -3.41
C LEU A 93 -9.06 5.01 -4.62
N VAL A 94 -10.11 4.63 -5.36
CA VAL A 94 -10.01 3.96 -6.65
C VAL A 94 -10.80 4.76 -7.67
N ALA A 95 -10.21 5.06 -8.82
CA ALA A 95 -10.92 5.67 -9.94
C ALA A 95 -10.79 4.80 -11.19
N THR A 96 -11.88 4.57 -11.90
CA THR A 96 -11.91 3.84 -13.17
C THR A 96 -12.41 4.74 -14.29
N SER A 97 -11.86 4.57 -15.50
CA SER A 97 -12.28 5.33 -16.69
C SER A 97 -11.86 4.63 -17.99
N ARG A 98 -12.28 5.16 -19.14
CA ARG A 98 -11.80 4.69 -20.46
C ARG A 98 -10.42 5.23 -20.83
N GLN A 99 -10.14 6.46 -20.43
CA GLN A 99 -8.89 7.16 -20.71
C GLN A 99 -8.50 8.05 -19.53
N ALA A 100 -7.20 8.12 -19.22
CA ALA A 100 -6.65 9.12 -18.33
C ALA A 100 -5.44 9.81 -18.94
N GLN A 101 -5.27 11.09 -18.65
CA GLN A 101 -4.11 11.89 -19.01
C GLN A 101 -3.55 12.53 -17.75
N TYR A 102 -2.29 12.25 -17.44
CA TYR A 102 -1.58 12.89 -16.34
C TYR A 102 -0.61 13.93 -16.89
N PHE A 103 -0.84 15.17 -16.49
CA PHE A 103 -0.06 16.35 -16.78
C PHE A 103 0.93 16.55 -15.62
N THR A 104 2.14 16.05 -15.78
CA THR A 104 3.13 15.98 -14.68
C THR A 104 3.65 17.36 -14.28
N LYS A 105 3.70 18.31 -15.21
CA LYS A 105 4.14 19.70 -14.94
C LYS A 105 3.11 20.48 -14.13
N GLU A 106 1.83 20.19 -14.36
CA GLU A 106 0.70 20.86 -13.72
C GLU A 106 0.12 20.09 -12.53
N GLY A 107 0.66 18.90 -12.20
CA GLY A 107 0.12 18.05 -11.14
C GLY A 107 -1.36 17.72 -11.34
N ARG A 108 -1.78 17.44 -12.58
CA ARG A 108 -3.21 17.31 -12.93
C ARG A 108 -3.52 16.01 -13.66
N ILE A 109 -4.50 15.26 -13.20
CA ILE A 109 -5.01 14.05 -13.87
C ILE A 109 -6.38 14.35 -14.46
N VAL A 110 -6.57 14.05 -15.74
CA VAL A 110 -7.85 14.18 -16.45
C VAL A 110 -8.31 12.79 -16.85
N LEU A 111 -9.38 12.32 -16.23
CA LEU A 111 -10.08 11.09 -16.57
C LEU A 111 -11.24 11.41 -17.52
N THR A 112 -11.48 10.58 -18.52
CA THR A 112 -12.55 10.77 -19.50
C THR A 112 -13.16 9.45 -19.93
N GLY A 113 -14.49 9.48 -20.09
CA GLY A 113 -15.32 8.36 -20.49
C GLY A 113 -15.65 7.46 -19.30
N ASP A 114 -16.94 7.38 -18.99
CA ASP A 114 -17.49 6.44 -18.00
C ASP A 114 -16.72 6.46 -16.66
N VAL A 115 -16.46 7.66 -16.11
CA VAL A 115 -15.61 7.79 -14.92
C VAL A 115 -16.38 7.42 -13.67
N ASP A 116 -15.82 6.52 -12.85
CA ASP A 116 -16.35 6.12 -11.55
C ASP A 116 -15.24 6.21 -10.50
N VAL A 117 -15.48 6.99 -9.44
CA VAL A 117 -14.53 7.21 -8.35
C VAL A 117 -15.16 6.70 -7.06
N ILE A 118 -14.46 5.81 -6.38
CA ILE A 118 -14.90 5.15 -5.15
C ILE A 118 -13.88 5.41 -4.06
N GLN A 119 -14.33 5.86 -2.89
CA GLN A 119 -13.49 6.00 -1.70
C GLN A 119 -13.97 5.06 -0.60
N GLU A 120 -13.02 4.54 0.18
CA GLU A 120 -13.30 3.76 1.38
C GLU A 120 -14.00 4.67 2.41
N GLY A 121 -15.26 4.37 2.69
CA GLY A 121 -16.21 5.32 3.29
C GLY A 121 -17.52 5.41 2.52
N GLY A 122 -17.62 4.77 1.35
CA GLY A 122 -18.88 4.68 0.59
C GLY A 122 -19.23 5.93 -0.19
N ASN A 123 -18.27 6.85 -0.33
CA ASN A 123 -18.39 8.00 -1.22
C ASN A 123 -18.16 7.53 -2.64
N LEU A 124 -19.05 7.95 -3.54
CA LEU A 124 -18.99 7.62 -4.96
C LEU A 124 -19.24 8.87 -5.79
N LEU A 125 -18.48 9.01 -6.86
CA LEU A 125 -18.64 10.07 -7.86
C LEU A 125 -18.60 9.45 -9.26
N ARG A 126 -19.64 9.71 -10.05
CA ARG A 126 -19.73 9.29 -11.45
C ARG A 126 -19.93 10.48 -12.36
N ALA A 127 -19.15 10.55 -13.42
CA ALA A 127 -19.20 11.63 -14.40
C ALA A 127 -18.64 11.17 -15.75
N GLU A 128 -18.86 11.98 -16.78
CA GLU A 128 -18.22 11.73 -18.09
C GLU A 128 -16.75 12.13 -18.07
N ARG A 129 -16.42 13.18 -17.33
CA ARG A 129 -15.06 13.68 -17.20
C ARG A 129 -14.78 14.12 -15.78
N VAL A 130 -13.62 13.76 -15.27
CA VAL A 130 -13.15 14.13 -13.93
C VAL A 130 -11.74 14.66 -14.01
N VAL A 131 -11.52 15.82 -13.40
CA VAL A 131 -10.20 16.44 -13.27
C VAL A 131 -9.79 16.37 -11.81
N TYR A 132 -8.67 15.71 -11.54
CA TYR A 132 -8.04 15.67 -10.22
C TYR A 132 -6.80 16.57 -10.22
N LEU A 133 -6.79 17.54 -9.30
CA LEU A 133 -5.66 18.41 -9.04
C LEU A 133 -4.90 17.82 -7.86
N VAL A 134 -3.70 17.31 -8.11
CA VAL A 134 -2.88 16.60 -7.12
C VAL A 134 -2.39 17.57 -6.04
N ASP A 135 -1.87 18.74 -6.41
CA ASP A 135 -1.32 19.72 -5.46
C ASP A 135 -2.36 20.30 -4.49
N SER A 136 -3.58 20.54 -4.97
CA SER A 136 -4.68 21.08 -4.15
C SER A 136 -5.60 19.99 -3.61
N GLU A 137 -5.39 18.75 -4.04
CA GLU A 137 -6.19 17.58 -3.66
C GLU A 137 -7.68 17.75 -4.00
N ARG A 138 -7.98 18.49 -5.08
CA ARG A 138 -9.35 18.84 -5.50
C ARG A 138 -9.81 17.98 -6.66
N VAL A 139 -11.10 17.65 -6.66
CA VAL A 139 -11.77 16.94 -7.75
C VAL A 139 -12.80 17.87 -8.39
N LEU A 140 -12.77 17.97 -9.71
CA LEU A 140 -13.79 18.64 -10.52
C LEU A 140 -14.44 17.59 -11.41
N ALA A 141 -15.76 17.55 -11.43
CA ALA A 141 -16.52 16.61 -12.25
C ALA A 141 -17.36 17.38 -13.26
N GLU A 142 -17.30 16.97 -14.51
CA GLU A 142 -17.96 17.61 -15.64
C GLU A 142 -18.96 16.62 -16.27
N PRO A 143 -20.20 17.06 -16.53
CA PRO A 143 -21.18 16.21 -17.21
C PRO A 143 -20.83 16.05 -18.69
N GLY A 144 -21.24 14.93 -19.26
CA GLY A 144 -21.30 14.77 -20.72
C GLY A 144 -22.47 15.55 -21.31
N SER A 145 -22.49 15.69 -22.64
CA SER A 145 -23.61 16.33 -23.35
C SER A 145 -24.93 15.63 -23.03
N GLY A 146 -25.88 16.35 -22.41
CA GLY A 146 -27.18 15.79 -22.01
C GLY A 146 -27.13 14.83 -20.82
N GLN A 147 -26.00 14.72 -20.12
CA GLN A 147 -25.81 13.87 -18.95
C GLN A 147 -25.71 14.71 -17.67
N GLN A 148 -25.71 14.04 -16.52
CA GLN A 148 -25.53 14.66 -15.21
C GLN A 148 -24.34 14.04 -14.48
N VAL A 149 -23.70 14.83 -13.62
CA VAL A 149 -22.76 14.31 -12.63
C VAL A 149 -23.56 13.71 -11.48
N PHE A 150 -23.21 12.50 -11.06
CA PHE A 150 -23.83 11.81 -9.93
C PHE A 150 -22.84 11.71 -8.77
N SER A 151 -23.27 12.04 -7.55
CA SER A 151 -22.46 11.91 -6.34
C SER A 151 -23.27 11.32 -5.21
N ARG A 152 -22.66 10.41 -4.45
CA ARG A 152 -23.18 9.90 -3.18
C ARG A 152 -22.12 10.13 -2.11
N LEU A 153 -22.49 10.78 -1.03
CA LEU A 153 -21.59 11.14 0.07
C LEU A 153 -22.14 10.59 1.38
N ARG A 154 -21.27 10.02 2.22
CA ARG A 154 -21.57 9.80 3.63
C ARG A 154 -21.12 11.01 4.42
N LEU A 155 -22.08 11.70 5.02
CA LEU A 155 -21.81 12.78 5.95
C LEU A 155 -21.43 12.14 7.30
N GLN A 156 -20.18 12.34 7.74
CA GLN A 156 -19.75 11.93 9.08
C GLN A 156 -20.26 12.97 10.08
N GLN A 157 -21.13 12.54 10.99
CA GLN A 157 -21.54 13.34 12.13
C GLN A 157 -20.36 13.36 13.11
N ASN A 158 -19.48 14.35 13.01
CA ASN A 158 -18.38 14.53 13.95
C ASN A 158 -18.95 14.91 15.34
N ASN A 159 -19.32 13.91 16.14
CA ASN A 159 -19.59 14.11 17.57
C ASN A 159 -18.25 14.28 18.29
N ALA A 160 -17.67 15.48 18.18
CA ALA A 160 -16.66 15.91 19.14
C ALA A 160 -17.39 16.17 20.47
N SER A 161 -17.30 15.24 21.42
CA SER A 161 -17.66 15.54 22.81
C SER A 161 -16.47 16.28 23.44
N PRO A 162 -16.58 17.60 23.73
CA PRO A 162 -15.60 18.29 24.54
C PRO A 162 -15.57 17.68 25.95
N GLY A 163 -14.36 17.41 26.43
CA GLY A 163 -13.94 17.07 27.79
C GLY A 163 -14.99 16.77 28.85
N THR A 164 -14.93 15.57 29.40
CA THR A 164 -15.27 15.36 30.81
C THR A 164 -13.99 14.96 31.54
N ALA A 165 -13.47 15.94 32.26
CA ALA A 165 -12.36 15.84 33.20
C ALA A 165 -12.58 14.72 34.24
N ALA A 166 -11.48 14.09 34.63
CA ALA A 166 -11.41 13.09 35.67
C ALA A 166 -11.92 13.61 37.03
N PRO A 167 -12.65 12.81 37.80
CA PRO A 167 -12.64 12.90 39.25
C PRO A 167 -11.59 11.94 39.84
N ARG A 168 -10.95 12.45 40.89
CA ARG A 168 -9.89 11.88 41.73
C ARG A 168 -10.29 10.60 42.46
#